data_AF-A0A7S1UM34-F1
#
_entry.id   AF-A0A7S1UM34-F1
#
_cell.length_a   1.000
_cell.length_b   1.000
_cell.length_c   1.000
_cell.angle_alpha   90.00
_cell.angle_beta   90.00
_cell.angle_gamma   90.00
#
_symmetry.space_group_name_H-M   'P 1'
#
loop_
_entity.id
_entity.type
_entity.pdbx_description
1 polymer ?
#
loop_
_entity_poly.entity_id
_entity_poly.type
_entity_poly.pdbx_seq_one_letter_code
_entity_poly.pdbx_strand_id
1 'polypeptide(L)'
;SNGMAGAEIIYGMQKAVKEYEKQGKVQILVDTQVNKLVTREDGTVIGVEYESTLDDSDGPQTMKAGNVVLATGGFAADRSNGSYLEQYRPELLSMPATAG
;
A
#
# COMPACT_ATOMS: atom_id res chain seq x y z
N SER A 1 2.27 26.61 3.79
CA SER A 1 0.82 26.37 3.60
C SER A 1 0.48 25.38 2.48
N ASN A 2 1.46 24.68 1.86
CA ASN A 2 1.22 23.80 0.69
C ASN A 2 0.69 22.38 1.02
N GLY A 3 0.74 21.94 2.28
CA GLY A 3 0.23 20.61 2.67
C GLY A 3 -1.31 20.49 2.64
N MET A 4 -2.04 21.62 2.68
CA MET A 4 -3.51 21.60 2.75
C MET A 4 -4.17 21.15 1.44
N ALA A 5 -3.57 21.43 0.28
CA ALA A 5 -4.17 21.05 -1.00
C ALA A 5 -4.17 19.54 -1.23
N GLY A 6 -3.07 18.85 -0.88
CA GLY A 6 -2.99 17.40 -0.97
C GLY A 6 -3.98 16.71 -0.03
N ALA A 7 -4.04 17.16 1.22
CA ALA A 7 -4.97 16.63 2.21
C ALA A 7 -6.44 16.81 1.78
N GLU A 8 -6.80 17.96 1.18
CA GLU A 8 -8.17 18.23 0.73
C GLU A 8 -8.59 17.31 -0.43
N ILE A 9 -7.67 17.03 -1.37
CA ILE A 9 -7.94 16.09 -2.47
C ILE A 9 -8.21 14.68 -1.91
N ILE A 10 -7.35 14.22 -0.99
CA ILE A 10 -7.50 12.90 -0.35
C ILE A 10 -8.81 12.83 0.43
N TYR A 11 -9.16 13.89 1.18
CA TYR A 11 -10.41 13.97 1.90
C TYR A 11 -11.63 13.86 0.97
N GLY A 12 -11.61 14.59 -0.15
CA GLY A 12 -12.65 14.51 -1.18
C GLY A 12 -12.80 13.09 -1.74
N MET A 13 -11.68 12.43 -2.07
CA MET A 13 -11.68 11.05 -2.56
C MET A 13 -12.20 10.06 -1.51
N GLN A 14 -11.76 10.16 -0.26
CA GLN A 14 -12.21 9.31 0.84
C GLN A 14 -13.73 9.42 1.04
N LYS A 15 -14.28 10.65 0.97
CA LYS A 15 -15.72 10.87 1.07
C LYS A 15 -16.47 10.17 -0.07
N ALA A 16 -15.97 10.26 -1.30
CA ALA A 16 -16.57 9.57 -2.44
C ALA A 16 -16.52 8.04 -2.29
N VAL A 17 -15.37 7.48 -1.88
CA VAL A 17 -15.22 6.02 -1.69
C VAL A 17 -16.13 5.49 -0.58
N LYS A 18 -16.28 6.21 0.53
CA LYS A 18 -17.18 5.82 1.63
C LYS A 18 -18.64 5.65 1.20
N GLU A 19 -19.12 6.39 0.20
CA GLU A 19 -20.47 6.20 -0.33
C GLU A 19 -20.62 4.88 -1.10
N TYR A 20 -19.56 4.42 -1.77
CA TYR A 20 -19.54 3.09 -2.40
C TYR A 20 -19.38 1.96 -1.39
N GLU A 21 -18.63 2.19 -0.31
CA GLU A 21 -18.47 1.26 0.80
C GLU A 21 -19.82 1.00 1.50
N LYS A 22 -20.59 2.05 1.81
CA LYS A 22 -21.96 1.92 2.38
C LYS A 22 -22.92 1.13 1.49
N GLN A 23 -22.70 1.15 0.18
CA GLN A 23 -23.48 0.39 -0.80
C GLN A 23 -22.99 -1.06 -0.95
N GLY A 24 -21.94 -1.47 -0.23
CA GLY A 24 -21.32 -2.79 -0.34
C GLY A 24 -20.58 -3.02 -1.67
N LYS A 25 -20.27 -1.96 -2.42
CA LYS A 25 -19.58 -2.05 -3.72
C LYS A 25 -18.06 -2.05 -3.59
N VAL A 26 -17.56 -1.55 -2.47
CA VAL A 26 -16.14 -1.43 -2.15
C VAL A 26 -15.94 -1.88 -0.71
N GLN A 27 -14.83 -2.56 -0.44
CA GLN A 27 -14.38 -2.92 0.90
C GLN A 27 -12.99 -2.31 1.11
N ILE A 28 -12.81 -1.61 2.22
CA ILE A 28 -11.50 -1.08 2.63
C ILE A 28 -10.99 -1.94 3.78
N LEU A 29 -9.83 -2.55 3.57
CA LEU A 29 -9.09 -3.26 4.61
C LEU A 29 -7.92 -2.39 5.04
N VAL A 30 -8.02 -1.83 6.25
CA VAL A 30 -6.90 -1.13 6.91
C VAL A 30 -6.08 -2.14 7.69
N ASP A 31 -4.89 -1.73 8.14
CA ASP A 31 -3.99 -2.59 8.91
C ASP A 31 -3.73 -3.94 8.24
N THR A 32 -3.62 -3.90 6.92
CA THR A 32 -3.52 -5.08 6.05
C THR A 32 -2.36 -4.87 5.09
N GLN A 33 -1.31 -5.66 5.24
CA GLN A 33 -0.10 -5.57 4.43
C GLN A 33 -0.09 -6.67 3.38
N VAL A 34 -0.03 -6.27 2.10
CA VAL A 34 0.20 -7.20 0.99
C VAL A 34 1.69 -7.52 0.89
N ASN A 35 2.03 -8.80 0.88
CA ASN A 35 3.43 -9.26 0.86
C ASN A 35 3.80 -10.04 -0.41
N LYS A 36 2.80 -10.54 -1.18
CA LYS A 36 3.09 -11.34 -2.38
C LYS A 36 1.97 -11.28 -3.42
N LEU A 37 2.34 -11.32 -4.70
CA LEU A 37 1.40 -11.56 -5.79
C LEU A 37 1.19 -13.07 -5.97
N VAL A 38 -0.06 -13.50 -6.06
CA VAL A 38 -0.39 -14.88 -6.40
C VAL A 38 -0.48 -14.98 -7.91
N THR A 39 0.32 -15.87 -8.49
CA THR A 39 0.43 -16.06 -9.94
C THR A 39 0.18 -17.51 -10.32
N ARG A 40 -0.31 -17.72 -11.55
CA ARG A 40 -0.31 -19.03 -12.20
C ARG A 40 1.06 -19.34 -12.82
N GLU A 41 1.23 -20.57 -13.27
CA GLU A 41 2.44 -21.02 -13.98
C GLU A 41 2.75 -20.19 -15.25
N ASP A 42 1.73 -19.64 -15.90
CA ASP A 42 1.87 -18.76 -17.07
C ASP A 42 2.22 -17.30 -16.72
N GLY A 43 2.40 -16.98 -15.42
CA GLY A 43 2.71 -15.63 -14.93
C GLY A 43 1.49 -14.73 -14.74
N THR A 44 0.27 -15.19 -15.03
CA THR A 44 -0.95 -14.40 -14.81
C THR A 44 -1.18 -14.16 -13.33
N VAL A 45 -1.34 -12.89 -12.93
CA VAL A 45 -1.71 -12.51 -11.56
C VAL A 45 -3.18 -12.86 -11.31
N ILE A 46 -3.44 -13.60 -10.24
CA ILE A 46 -4.78 -14.09 -9.86
C ILE A 46 -5.18 -13.69 -8.43
N GLY A 47 -4.37 -12.86 -7.77
CA GLY A 47 -4.62 -12.43 -6.42
C GLY A 47 -3.38 -11.91 -5.70
N VAL A 48 -3.53 -11.76 -4.39
CA VAL A 48 -2.47 -11.32 -3.47
C VAL A 48 -2.50 -12.14 -2.19
N GLU A 49 -1.34 -12.35 -1.58
CA GLU A 49 -1.24 -12.75 -0.18
C GLU A 49 -1.06 -11.49 0.68
N TYR A 50 -1.76 -11.44 1.81
CA TYR A 50 -1.73 -10.34 2.76
C TYR A 50 -1.78 -10.85 4.19
N GLU A 51 -1.35 -10.02 5.14
CA GLU A 51 -1.43 -10.30 6.57
C GLU A 51 -1.92 -9.06 7.33
N SER A 52 -2.50 -9.28 8.52
CA SER A 52 -2.89 -8.19 9.42
C SER A 52 -1.64 -7.61 10.08
N THR A 53 -1.55 -6.29 10.17
CA THR A 53 -0.45 -5.62 10.88
C THR A 53 -0.75 -5.39 12.37
N LEU A 54 -1.94 -5.79 12.83
CA LEU A 54 -2.35 -5.69 14.24
C LEU A 54 -2.23 -7.01 15.00
N ASP A 55 -2.39 -8.14 14.31
CA ASP A 55 -2.39 -9.48 14.90
C ASP A 55 -1.88 -10.51 13.88
N ASP A 56 -0.83 -11.23 14.26
CA ASP A 56 -0.19 -12.25 13.44
C ASP A 56 -0.81 -13.65 13.63
N SER A 57 -1.87 -13.77 14.43
CA SER A 57 -2.46 -15.07 14.81
C SER A 57 -3.03 -15.87 13.62
N ASP A 58 -3.55 -15.18 12.61
CA ASP A 58 -4.20 -15.80 11.44
C ASP A 58 -3.21 -16.17 10.31
N GLY A 59 -1.96 -15.71 10.41
CA GLY A 59 -0.93 -15.88 9.36
C GLY A 59 -1.32 -15.26 8.00
N PRO A 60 -0.53 -15.54 6.93
CA PRO A 60 -0.80 -15.01 5.60
C PRO A 60 -2.11 -15.54 5.00
N GLN A 61 -2.98 -14.63 4.57
CA GLN A 61 -4.24 -14.91 3.89
C GLN A 61 -4.14 -14.65 2.39
N THR A 62 -4.97 -15.31 1.58
CA THR A 62 -5.01 -15.13 0.12
C THR A 62 -6.30 -14.49 -0.34
N MET A 63 -6.21 -13.37 -1.06
CA MET A 63 -7.32 -12.74 -1.78
C MET A 63 -7.22 -13.02 -3.27
N LYS A 64 -8.23 -13.70 -3.84
CA LYS A 64 -8.30 -13.91 -5.30
C LYS A 64 -8.91 -12.68 -5.97
N ALA A 65 -8.24 -12.19 -7.00
CA ALA A 65 -8.70 -11.07 -7.81
C ALA A 65 -8.25 -11.26 -9.26
N GLY A 66 -9.16 -11.00 -10.21
CA GLY A 66 -8.81 -11.06 -11.65
C GLY A 66 -7.88 -9.92 -12.09
N ASN A 67 -7.84 -8.82 -11.33
CA ASN A 67 -6.99 -7.68 -11.58
C ASN A 67 -6.40 -7.18 -10.25
N VAL A 68 -5.13 -6.77 -10.28
CA VAL A 68 -4.42 -6.19 -9.13
C VAL A 68 -3.78 -4.88 -9.58
N VAL A 69 -4.03 -3.80 -8.84
CA VAL A 69 -3.43 -2.48 -9.11
C VAL A 69 -2.48 -2.15 -7.96
N LEU A 70 -1.19 -1.98 -8.26
CA LEU A 70 -0.19 -1.57 -7.27
C LEU A 70 -0.17 -0.05 -7.15
N ALA A 71 -0.60 0.44 -5.99
CA ALA A 71 -0.62 1.86 -5.66
C ALA A 71 0.06 2.13 -4.31
N THR A 72 1.16 1.41 -4.03
CA THR A 72 1.85 1.36 -2.71
C THR A 72 2.83 2.52 -2.47
N GLY A 73 2.88 3.51 -3.35
CA GLY A 73 3.79 4.65 -3.24
C GLY A 73 5.24 4.32 -3.64
N GLY A 74 6.19 5.09 -3.13
CA GLY A 74 7.63 4.95 -3.40
C GLY A 74 8.42 4.49 -2.17
N PHE A 75 9.74 4.25 -2.36
CA PHE A 75 10.63 3.73 -1.33
C PHE A 75 11.47 4.80 -0.60
N ALA A 76 11.27 6.09 -0.90
CA ALA A 76 12.13 7.17 -0.41
C ALA A 76 12.06 7.41 1.12
N ALA A 77 11.03 6.88 1.78
CA ALA A 77 10.88 6.98 3.24
C ALA A 77 11.53 5.81 3.99
N ASP A 78 11.86 4.70 3.32
CA ASP A 78 12.52 3.56 3.95
C ASP A 78 14.01 3.85 4.13
N ARG A 79 14.45 3.89 5.39
CA ARG A 79 15.84 4.16 5.81
C ARG A 79 16.44 3.01 6.59
N SER A 80 15.79 1.85 6.56
CA SER A 80 16.33 0.64 7.16
C SER A 80 17.58 0.17 6.41
N ASN A 81 18.41 -0.62 7.08
CA ASN A 81 19.57 -1.26 6.46
C ASN A 81 19.10 -2.27 5.41
N GLY A 82 19.66 -2.19 4.20
CA GLY A 82 19.26 -2.95 3.04
C GLY A 82 18.09 -2.35 2.27
N SER A 83 17.58 -1.18 2.67
CA SER A 83 16.52 -0.47 1.93
C SER A 83 16.94 -0.15 0.50
N TYR A 84 15.97 0.00 -0.40
CA TYR A 84 16.27 0.47 -1.76
C TYR A 84 16.87 1.88 -1.79
N LEU A 85 16.54 2.73 -0.81
CA LEU A 85 17.18 4.03 -0.70
C LEU A 85 18.68 3.90 -0.44
N GLU A 86 19.09 3.02 0.48
CA GLU A 86 20.51 2.73 0.74
C GLU A 86 21.20 2.10 -0.47
N GLN A 87 20.56 1.15 -1.14
CA GLN A 87 21.16 0.45 -2.28
C GLN A 87 21.37 1.37 -3.50
N TYR A 88 20.41 2.24 -3.81
CA TYR A 88 20.42 3.01 -5.06
C TYR A 88 20.84 4.47 -4.90
N ARG A 89 20.60 5.10 -3.74
CA ARG A 89 20.89 6.53 -3.47
C ARG A 89 21.33 6.76 -2.01
N PRO A 90 22.39 6.09 -1.53
CA PRO A 90 22.81 6.12 -0.12
C PRO A 90 23.12 7.53 0.40
N GLU A 91 23.53 8.45 -0.46
CA GLU A 91 23.81 9.84 -0.09
C GLU A 91 22.57 10.59 0.44
N LEU A 92 21.36 10.14 0.05
CA LEU A 92 20.10 10.75 0.48
C LEU A 92 19.65 10.31 1.88
N LEU A 93 20.27 9.28 2.48
CA LEU A 93 19.92 8.80 3.83
C LEU A 93 20.15 9.89 4.90
N SER A 94 21.15 10.74 4.69
CA SER A 94 21.49 11.86 5.59
C SER A 94 20.54 13.05 5.46
N MET A 95 19.75 13.11 4.38
CA MET A 95 18.84 14.23 4.13
C MET A 95 17.52 14.03 4.90
N PRO A 96 16.80 15.09 5.28
CA PRO A 96 15.46 14.95 5.84
C PRO A 96 14.49 14.35 4.81
N ALA A 97 13.60 13.45 5.23
CA ALA A 97 12.45 13.03 4.43
C ALA A 97 11.29 14.00 4.66
N THR A 98 10.47 14.23 3.64
CA THR A 98 9.18 14.88 3.85
C THR A 98 8.26 13.94 4.60
N ALA A 99 7.55 14.43 5.62
CA ALA A 99 6.40 13.70 6.15
C ALA A 99 5.35 13.61 5.02
N GLY A 100 5.04 12.38 4.61
CA GLY A 100 4.01 12.09 3.61
C GLY A 100 2.61 12.41 4.11
#